data_AF-A0A2Z5N2R3-F1
#
_entry.id   AF-A0A2Z5N2R3-F1
#
_cell.length_a   1.000
_cell.length_b   1.000
_cell.length_c   1.000
_cell.angle_alpha   90.00
_cell.angle_beta   90.00
_cell.angle_gamma   90.00
#
_symmetry.space_group_name_H-M   'P 1'
#
loop_
_entity.id
_entity.type
_entity.pdbx_description
1 polymer ?
#
loop_
_entity_poly.entity_id
_entity_poly.type
_entity_poly.pdbx_seq_one_letter_code
_entity_poly.pdbx_strand_id
1 'polypeptide(L)'
;MIAYHGILQNVTSLLAFVPVLLFLHDRSLAALSSWSGQLWALQGVSGAAAMASLVGHIALACRRRWGRTLNVAIWVALSVASLMLSAWITVLIALPLAVAGLALMYNRLSNDYLSLSHAVIKPTVRRFASVGLLATASTLHYWAISFATMRSGTFGYLLPNGRPMDLLIAAAATLLLGTAVAPGGQRAWCCGMSLMTSAVAMLTMLLSYVSVATPLVRYLPHEYRRIVIPWQPITIYAVVTFCIALVLIRATKPPKLSDWEQWSNPDASADSGAARRETTA
;
A
#
# COMPACT_ATOMS: atom_id res chain seq x y z
N MET A 1 -2.44 -8.53 4.45
CA MET A 1 -2.97 -7.55 3.47
C MET A 1 -2.95 -6.13 4.03
N ILE A 2 -3.70 -5.84 5.11
CA ILE A 2 -3.82 -4.49 5.70
C ILE A 2 -2.46 -3.86 6.01
N ALA A 3 -1.55 -4.62 6.64
CA ALA A 3 -0.19 -4.17 6.93
C ALA A 3 0.59 -3.78 5.66
N TYR A 4 0.56 -4.62 4.61
CA TYR A 4 1.27 -4.38 3.36
C TYR A 4 0.68 -3.23 2.53
N HIS A 5 -0.66 -3.11 2.51
CA HIS A 5 -1.33 -1.95 1.94
C HIS A 5 -0.88 -0.66 2.64
N GLY A 6 -0.92 -0.64 3.97
CA GLY A 6 -0.49 0.53 4.73
C GLY A 6 1.00 0.85 4.56
N ILE A 7 1.89 -0.15 4.48
CA ILE A 7 3.30 0.09 4.14
C ILE A 7 3.40 0.76 2.77
N LEU A 8 2.74 0.21 1.74
CA LEU A 8 2.78 0.76 0.39
C LEU A 8 2.27 2.21 0.32
N GLN A 9 1.15 2.48 0.97
CA GLN A 9 0.54 3.79 1.03
C GLN A 9 1.44 4.79 1.76
N ASN A 10 2.00 4.42 2.92
CA ASN A 10 2.87 5.32 3.70
C ASN A 10 4.21 5.57 3.02
N VAL A 11 4.84 4.56 2.42
CA VAL A 11 6.08 4.73 1.63
C VAL A 11 5.82 5.69 0.47
N THR A 12 4.71 5.52 -0.24
CA THR A 12 4.44 6.43 -1.37
C THR A 12 4.03 7.83 -0.90
N SER A 13 3.31 7.94 0.21
CA SER A 13 3.04 9.23 0.83
C SER A 13 4.34 9.95 1.20
N LEU A 14 5.35 9.23 1.72
CA LEU A 14 6.67 9.80 2.03
C LEU A 14 7.42 10.25 0.78
N LEU A 15 7.30 9.51 -0.33
CA LEU A 15 7.90 9.92 -1.60
C LEU A 15 7.30 11.23 -2.14
N ALA A 16 6.05 11.55 -1.83
CA ALA A 16 5.47 12.84 -2.17
C ALA A 16 6.20 14.03 -1.51
N PHE A 17 6.95 13.80 -0.42
CA PHE A 17 7.78 14.82 0.25
C PHE A 17 9.20 14.92 -0.30
N VAL A 18 9.66 14.00 -1.16
CA VAL A 18 11.01 14.01 -1.74
C VAL A 18 11.30 15.30 -2.52
N PRO A 19 10.40 15.85 -3.36
CA PRO A 19 10.68 17.11 -4.03
C PRO A 19 10.76 18.26 -3.04
N VAL A 20 9.98 18.26 -1.96
CA VAL A 20 10.09 19.31 -0.93
C VAL A 20 11.48 19.29 -0.30
N LEU A 21 12.01 18.10 0.00
CA LEU A 21 13.37 17.90 0.50
C LEU A 21 14.45 18.32 -0.52
N LEU A 22 14.25 18.01 -1.80
CA LEU A 22 15.18 18.39 -2.87
C LEU A 22 15.11 19.89 -3.20
N PHE A 23 13.93 20.52 -3.17
CA PHE A 23 13.76 21.97 -3.32
C PHE A 23 14.40 22.75 -2.17
N LEU A 24 14.37 22.20 -0.95
CA LEU A 24 15.13 22.72 0.20
C LEU A 24 16.65 22.61 -0.03
N HIS A 25 17.11 21.63 -0.80
CA HIS A 25 18.53 21.38 -1.07
C HIS A 25 19.08 22.21 -2.25
N ASP A 26 18.36 22.30 -3.37
CA ASP A 26 18.91 22.81 -4.62
C ASP A 26 18.77 24.32 -4.83
N ARG A 27 17.58 24.96 -4.73
CA ARG A 27 17.44 26.43 -4.95
C ARG A 27 16.17 27.08 -4.36
N SER A 28 16.40 28.14 -3.59
CA SER A 28 15.49 29.22 -3.13
C SER A 28 14.39 28.87 -2.12
N LEU A 29 14.65 29.23 -0.85
CA LEU A 29 13.63 29.39 0.21
C LEU A 29 12.45 30.29 -0.23
N ALA A 30 12.62 31.10 -1.27
CA ALA A 30 11.61 32.00 -1.84
C ALA A 30 10.40 31.28 -2.47
N ALA A 31 10.59 30.08 -3.06
CA ALA A 31 9.46 29.31 -3.57
C ALA A 31 8.57 28.77 -2.44
N LEU A 32 9.22 28.47 -1.30
CA LEU A 32 8.62 27.92 -0.09
C LEU A 32 8.10 28.99 0.88
N SER A 33 8.61 30.22 0.79
CA SER A 33 8.11 31.38 1.56
C SER A 33 6.73 31.84 1.10
N SER A 34 6.26 31.37 -0.06
CA SER A 34 4.91 31.62 -0.57
C SER A 34 3.83 30.76 0.10
N TRP A 35 4.22 29.72 0.85
CA TRP A 35 3.30 28.83 1.54
C TRP A 35 2.92 29.40 2.89
N SER A 36 1.64 29.34 3.24
CA SER A 36 1.19 29.74 4.57
C SER A 36 1.75 28.81 5.65
N GLY A 37 1.88 29.34 6.87
CA GLY A 37 2.25 28.53 8.05
C GLY A 37 1.29 27.36 8.30
N GLN A 38 0.02 27.51 7.90
CA GLN A 38 -0.99 26.46 7.97
C GLN A 38 -0.66 25.29 7.03
N LEU A 39 -0.26 25.58 5.78
CA LEU A 39 0.12 24.53 4.83
C LEU A 39 1.41 23.84 5.26
N TRP A 40 2.38 24.58 5.81
CA TRP A 40 3.57 24.02 6.43
C TRP A 40 3.26 23.07 7.59
N ALA A 41 2.37 23.47 8.50
CA ALA A 41 1.92 22.63 9.59
C ALA A 41 1.20 21.37 9.08
N LEU A 42 0.34 21.49 8.07
CA LEU A 42 -0.34 20.35 7.45
C LEU A 42 0.64 19.35 6.83
N GLN A 43 1.67 19.83 6.11
CA GLN A 43 2.71 18.98 5.54
C GLN A 43 3.55 18.30 6.62
N GLY A 44 3.96 19.04 7.65
CA GLY A 44 4.74 18.50 8.77
C GLY A 44 3.99 17.41 9.53
N VAL A 45 2.73 17.68 9.90
CA VAL A 45 1.87 16.70 10.58
C VAL A 45 1.61 15.48 9.71
N SER A 46 1.35 15.67 8.41
CA SER A 46 1.11 14.57 7.47
C SER A 46 2.36 13.70 7.29
N GLY A 47 3.54 14.32 7.18
CA GLY A 47 4.82 13.62 7.08
C GLY A 47 5.14 12.82 8.34
N ALA A 48 4.98 13.41 9.52
CA ALA A 48 5.16 12.73 10.80
C ALA A 48 4.18 11.55 10.96
N ALA A 49 2.91 11.75 10.60
CA ALA A 49 1.89 10.70 10.63
C ALA A 49 2.20 9.56 9.66
N ALA A 50 2.72 9.87 8.46
CA ALA A 50 3.13 8.85 7.49
C ALA A 50 4.32 8.01 7.99
N MET A 51 5.33 8.64 8.61
CA MET A 51 6.46 7.93 9.23
C MET A 51 6.00 7.04 10.38
N ALA A 52 5.22 7.59 11.30
CA ALA A 52 4.71 6.84 12.45
C ALA A 52 3.79 5.69 12.01
N SER A 53 2.94 5.93 11.00
CA SER A 53 2.05 4.90 10.45
C SER A 53 2.85 3.82 9.73
N LEU A 54 3.94 4.16 9.03
CA LEU A 54 4.84 3.18 8.44
C LEU A 54 5.40 2.24 9.51
N VAL A 55 5.89 2.80 10.62
CA VAL A 55 6.39 2.01 11.76
C VAL A 55 5.29 1.11 12.33
N GLY A 56 4.07 1.63 12.49
CA GLY A 56 2.93 0.86 12.97
C GLY A 56 2.55 -0.30 12.05
N HIS A 57 2.52 -0.08 10.72
CA HIS A 57 2.22 -1.13 9.75
C HIS A 57 3.36 -2.16 9.61
N ILE A 58 4.63 -1.75 9.76
CA ILE A 58 5.76 -2.68 9.86
C ILE A 58 5.62 -3.53 11.14
N ALA A 59 5.29 -2.92 12.27
CA ALA A 59 5.05 -3.63 13.52
C ALA A 59 3.92 -4.67 13.35
N LEU A 60 2.82 -4.32 12.66
CA LEU A 60 1.75 -5.27 12.31
C LEU A 60 2.21 -6.38 11.39
N ALA A 61 3.03 -6.08 10.38
CA ALA A 61 3.60 -7.08 9.49
C ALA A 61 4.47 -8.08 10.29
N CYS A 62 5.22 -7.58 11.26
CA CYS A 62 6.00 -8.33 12.25
C CYS A 62 5.14 -8.93 13.40
N ARG A 63 3.81 -8.97 13.26
CA ARG A 63 2.86 -9.55 14.23
C ARG A 63 2.86 -8.90 15.62
N ARG A 64 3.34 -7.66 15.74
CA ARG A 64 3.35 -6.93 17.02
C ARG A 64 2.02 -6.23 17.25
N ARG A 65 1.34 -6.59 18.35
CA ARG A 65 -0.01 -6.10 18.69
C ARG A 65 -0.08 -4.58 18.90
N TRP A 66 0.98 -3.96 19.41
CA TRP A 66 1.06 -2.51 19.63
C TRP A 66 1.02 -1.70 18.32
N GLY A 67 1.32 -2.32 17.18
CA GLY A 67 1.16 -1.67 15.88
C GLY A 67 -0.28 -1.23 15.62
N ARG A 68 -1.28 -1.94 16.19
CA ARG A 68 -2.69 -1.55 16.06
C ARG A 68 -2.98 -0.28 16.82
N THR A 69 -2.62 -0.26 18.10
CA THR A 69 -2.85 0.89 18.99
C THR A 69 -2.12 2.12 18.48
N LEU A 70 -0.90 1.96 17.95
CA LEU A 70 -0.18 3.06 17.33
C LEU A 70 -0.92 3.62 16.11
N ASN A 71 -1.34 2.77 15.16
CA ASN A 71 -2.05 3.23 13.96
C ASN A 71 -3.38 3.91 14.30
N VAL A 72 -4.11 3.44 15.31
CA VAL A 72 -5.33 4.11 15.80
C VAL A 72 -4.98 5.48 16.37
N ALA A 73 -3.98 5.56 17.26
CA ALA A 73 -3.56 6.80 17.90
C ALA A 73 -3.10 7.84 16.87
N ILE A 74 -2.32 7.42 15.86
CA ILE A 74 -1.88 8.29 14.76
C ILE A 74 -3.08 8.81 13.97
N TRP A 75 -4.04 7.95 13.64
CA TRP A 75 -5.22 8.39 12.88
C TRP A 75 -6.04 9.42 13.66
N VAL A 76 -6.23 9.21 14.98
CA VAL A 76 -6.90 10.18 15.85
C VAL A 76 -6.13 11.49 15.91
N ALA A 77 -4.81 11.43 16.18
CA ALA A 77 -3.97 12.62 16.27
C ALA A 77 -3.92 13.41 14.95
N LEU A 78 -3.80 12.72 13.82
CA LEU A 78 -3.83 13.32 12.49
C LEU A 78 -5.19 13.97 12.20
N SER A 79 -6.29 13.34 12.60
CA SER A 79 -7.63 13.88 12.44
C SER A 79 -7.84 15.14 13.26
N VAL A 80 -7.44 15.13 14.55
CA VAL A 80 -7.50 16.31 15.42
C VAL A 80 -6.66 17.44 14.86
N ALA A 81 -5.40 17.18 14.49
CA ALA A 81 -4.53 18.20 13.91
C ALA A 81 -5.09 18.76 12.59
N SER A 82 -5.65 17.92 11.74
CA SER A 82 -6.29 18.34 10.48
C SER A 82 -7.52 19.21 10.73
N LEU A 83 -8.33 18.90 11.76
CA LEU A 83 -9.45 19.74 12.18
C LEU A 83 -8.99 21.10 12.71
N MET A 84 -7.95 21.12 13.56
CA MET A 84 -7.37 22.37 14.08
C MET A 84 -6.78 23.24 12.96
N LEU A 85 -6.28 22.62 11.89
CA LEU A 85 -5.76 23.28 10.70
C LEU A 85 -6.84 23.51 9.63
N SER A 86 -8.13 23.51 9.98
CA SER A 86 -9.27 23.78 9.10
C SER A 86 -9.39 22.87 7.85
N ALA A 87 -8.73 21.72 7.86
CA ALA A 87 -8.79 20.72 6.79
C ALA A 87 -9.87 19.65 7.06
N TRP A 88 -11.03 20.06 7.56
CA TRP A 88 -12.07 19.13 8.04
C TRP A 88 -12.66 18.24 6.93
N ILE A 89 -12.70 18.71 5.67
CA ILE A 89 -13.21 17.93 4.54
C ILE A 89 -12.37 16.68 4.29
N THR A 90 -11.04 16.76 4.43
CA THR A 90 -10.18 15.59 4.21
C THR A 90 -10.44 14.53 5.28
N VAL A 91 -10.71 14.95 6.52
CA VAL A 91 -11.09 14.06 7.62
C VAL A 91 -12.42 13.36 7.33
N LEU A 92 -13.44 14.10 6.89
CA LEU A 92 -14.74 13.51 6.56
C LEU A 92 -14.67 12.50 5.42
N ILE A 93 -13.88 12.79 4.38
CA ILE A 93 -13.69 11.89 3.24
C ILE A 93 -12.91 10.64 3.68
N ALA A 94 -11.93 10.77 4.56
CA ALA A 94 -11.12 9.65 5.05
C ALA A 94 -11.84 8.80 6.11
N LEU A 95 -12.86 9.34 6.78
CA LEU A 95 -13.54 8.69 7.90
C LEU A 95 -14.11 7.30 7.55
N PRO A 96 -14.85 7.08 6.44
CA PRO A 96 -15.36 5.75 6.10
C PRO A 96 -14.24 4.73 5.88
N LEU A 97 -13.14 5.14 5.25
CA LEU A 97 -11.97 4.27 5.04
C LEU A 97 -11.31 3.92 6.36
N ALA A 98 -11.19 4.88 7.28
CA ALA A 98 -10.62 4.65 8.59
C ALA A 98 -11.46 3.68 9.42
N VAL A 99 -12.78 3.86 9.44
CA VAL A 99 -13.71 2.94 10.13
C VAL A 99 -13.59 1.53 9.54
N ALA A 100 -13.57 1.39 8.20
CA ALA A 100 -13.39 0.11 7.56
C ALA A 100 -12.02 -0.52 7.89
N GLY A 101 -10.95 0.27 7.86
CA GLY A 101 -9.60 -0.18 8.22
C GLY A 101 -9.50 -0.66 9.67
N LEU A 102 -10.08 0.08 10.61
CA LEU A 102 -10.15 -0.28 12.02
C LEU A 102 -10.97 -1.56 12.22
N ALA A 103 -12.15 -1.66 11.61
CA ALA A 103 -12.97 -2.87 11.67
C ALA A 103 -12.19 -4.10 11.18
N LEU A 104 -11.44 -3.95 10.08
CA LEU A 104 -10.61 -5.03 9.55
C LEU A 104 -9.41 -5.37 10.47
N MET A 105 -8.77 -4.38 11.09
CA MET A 105 -7.65 -4.58 12.03
C MET A 105 -8.06 -5.25 13.35
N TYR A 106 -9.31 -5.05 13.78
CA TYR A 106 -9.87 -5.62 15.01
C TYR A 106 -10.76 -6.84 14.76
N ASN A 107 -10.94 -7.26 13.51
CA ASN A 107 -11.68 -8.47 13.17
C ASN A 107 -10.99 -9.73 13.72
N ARG A 108 -11.77 -10.78 13.96
CA ARG A 108 -11.35 -12.09 14.45
C ARG A 108 -10.15 -12.65 13.68
N LEU A 109 -10.17 -12.59 12.34
CA LEU A 109 -9.06 -13.06 11.51
C LEU A 109 -7.73 -12.35 11.79
N SER A 110 -7.78 -11.04 12.11
CA SER A 110 -6.57 -10.28 12.45
C SER A 110 -6.11 -10.59 13.88
N ASN A 111 -7.05 -10.84 14.81
CA ASN A 111 -6.72 -11.29 16.16
C ASN A 111 -6.02 -12.65 16.13
N ASP A 112 -6.57 -13.60 15.38
CA ASP A 112 -6.01 -14.94 15.22
C ASP A 112 -4.58 -14.85 14.67
N TYR A 113 -4.36 -14.04 13.62
CA TYR A 113 -3.02 -13.81 13.06
C TYR A 113 -2.01 -13.24 14.07
N LEU A 114 -2.45 -12.31 14.93
CA LEU A 114 -1.62 -11.68 15.97
C LEU A 114 -1.47 -12.53 17.24
N SER A 115 -2.23 -13.62 17.36
CA SER A 115 -2.09 -14.60 18.46
C SER A 115 -1.23 -15.80 18.12
N LEU A 116 -0.95 -16.05 16.84
CA LEU A 116 0.04 -17.06 16.47
C LEU A 116 1.40 -16.71 17.09
N SER A 117 2.05 -17.72 17.67
CA SER A 117 3.44 -17.61 18.13
C SER A 117 4.33 -17.14 16.98
N HIS A 118 5.48 -16.54 17.31
CA HIS A 118 6.56 -16.31 16.35
C HIS A 118 7.09 -17.67 15.91
N ALA A 119 6.35 -18.40 15.09
CA ALA A 119 6.89 -19.50 14.34
C ALA A 119 8.09 -18.93 13.60
N VAL A 120 9.26 -19.51 13.84
CA VAL A 120 10.51 -19.18 13.14
C VAL A 120 10.32 -19.67 11.71
N ILE A 121 9.51 -18.95 10.93
CA ILE A 121 9.35 -19.18 9.51
C ILE A 121 10.69 -18.75 8.91
N LYS A 122 11.57 -19.72 8.64
CA LYS A 122 12.83 -19.44 7.97
C LYS A 122 12.52 -18.76 6.62
N PRO A 123 12.99 -17.52 6.40
CA PRO A 123 12.75 -16.84 5.13
C PRO A 123 13.56 -17.54 4.06
N THR A 124 12.89 -18.18 3.10
CA THR A 124 13.56 -18.70 1.91
C THR A 124 13.82 -17.56 0.93
N VAL A 125 14.97 -17.56 0.25
CA VAL A 125 15.33 -16.51 -0.73
C VAL A 125 14.25 -16.39 -1.81
N ARG A 126 13.69 -17.51 -2.25
CA ARG A 126 12.57 -17.58 -3.21
C ARG A 126 11.32 -16.86 -2.71
N ARG A 127 11.00 -16.97 -1.42
CA ARG A 127 9.88 -16.26 -0.78
C ARG A 127 10.09 -14.76 -0.81
N PHE A 128 11.28 -14.35 -0.39
CA PHE A 128 11.64 -12.95 -0.33
C PHE A 128 11.62 -12.32 -1.73
N ALA A 129 12.17 -13.01 -2.73
CA ALA A 129 12.13 -12.58 -4.12
C ALA A 129 10.71 -12.47 -4.67
N SER A 130 9.86 -13.49 -4.46
CA SER A 130 8.46 -13.45 -4.92
C SER A 130 7.67 -12.32 -4.25
N VAL A 131 7.77 -12.17 -2.92
CA VAL A 131 7.08 -11.10 -2.17
C VAL A 131 7.60 -9.73 -2.59
N GLY A 132 8.92 -9.60 -2.76
CA GLY A 132 9.55 -8.37 -3.25
C GLY A 132 9.04 -7.97 -4.63
N LEU A 133 9.06 -8.88 -5.59
CA LEU A 133 8.55 -8.64 -6.95
C LEU A 133 7.06 -8.27 -6.96
N LEU A 134 6.24 -8.96 -6.17
CA LEU A 134 4.81 -8.67 -6.05
C LEU A 134 4.52 -7.34 -5.36
N ALA A 135 5.34 -6.95 -4.37
CA ALA A 135 5.26 -5.65 -3.74
C ALA A 135 5.68 -4.55 -4.73
N THR A 136 6.77 -4.74 -5.47
CA THR A 136 7.21 -3.83 -6.54
C THR A 136 6.13 -3.67 -7.61
N ALA A 137 5.50 -4.77 -8.03
CA ALA A 137 4.37 -4.71 -8.97
C ALA A 137 3.22 -3.86 -8.42
N SER A 138 2.85 -4.01 -7.15
CA SER A 138 1.81 -3.20 -6.51
C SER A 138 2.20 -1.72 -6.47
N THR A 139 3.46 -1.42 -6.15
CA THR A 139 4.00 -0.05 -6.13
C THR A 139 3.97 0.59 -7.51
N LEU A 140 4.41 -0.14 -8.54
CA LEU A 140 4.42 0.37 -9.91
C LEU A 140 3.00 0.62 -10.44
N HIS A 141 2.03 -0.25 -10.13
CA HIS A 141 0.62 -0.01 -10.44
C HIS A 141 0.12 1.28 -9.79
N TYR A 142 0.40 1.44 -8.49
CA TYR A 142 0.00 2.61 -7.74
C TYR A 142 0.63 3.88 -8.35
N TRP A 143 1.95 3.89 -8.60
CA TRP A 143 2.66 5.04 -9.16
C TRP A 143 2.26 5.38 -10.58
N ALA A 144 2.01 4.38 -11.43
CA ALA A 144 1.54 4.63 -12.79
C ALA A 144 0.25 5.43 -12.79
N ILE A 145 -0.69 5.06 -11.90
CA ILE A 145 -1.95 5.77 -11.75
C ILE A 145 -1.75 7.12 -11.04
N SER A 146 -0.93 7.21 -9.98
CA SER A 146 -0.59 8.49 -9.36
C SER A 146 0.00 9.48 -10.38
N PHE A 147 0.90 9.01 -11.25
CA PHE A 147 1.50 9.81 -12.31
C PHE A 147 0.50 10.21 -13.39
N ALA A 148 -0.42 9.31 -13.75
CA ALA A 148 -1.52 9.63 -14.66
C ALA A 148 -2.50 10.66 -14.05
N THR A 149 -2.72 10.64 -12.73
CA THR A 149 -3.58 11.62 -12.03
C THR A 149 -2.91 12.98 -11.85
N MET A 150 -1.60 13.00 -11.54
CA MET A 150 -0.82 14.19 -11.29
C MET A 150 0.48 14.10 -12.08
N ARG A 151 0.46 14.67 -13.29
CA ARG A 151 1.64 14.80 -14.15
C ARG A 151 2.64 15.86 -13.66
N SER A 152 2.30 16.55 -12.57
CA SER A 152 3.05 17.63 -11.93
C SER A 152 3.53 17.24 -10.53
N GLY A 153 4.45 18.02 -9.95
CA GLY A 153 5.01 17.72 -8.62
C GLY A 153 6.07 16.62 -8.67
N THR A 154 6.08 15.70 -7.70
CA THR A 154 7.10 14.65 -7.56
C THR A 154 7.33 13.83 -8.82
N PHE A 155 6.26 13.39 -9.46
CA PHE A 155 6.38 12.54 -10.64
C PHE A 155 6.83 13.32 -11.88
N GLY A 156 6.43 14.59 -12.02
CA GLY A 156 6.94 15.46 -13.08
C GLY A 156 8.44 15.79 -12.90
N TYR A 157 8.93 15.81 -11.66
CA TYR A 157 10.36 16.04 -11.36
C TYR A 157 11.21 14.78 -11.50
N LEU A 158 10.76 13.65 -10.93
CA LEU A 158 11.51 12.38 -10.96
C LEU A 158 11.45 11.69 -12.33
N LEU A 159 10.37 11.89 -13.08
CA LEU A 159 10.12 11.24 -14.38
C LEU A 159 9.68 12.27 -15.43
N PRO A 160 10.52 13.27 -15.75
CA PRO A 160 10.14 14.40 -16.60
C PRO A 160 9.71 13.96 -18.02
N ASN A 161 10.34 12.90 -18.54
CA ASN A 161 10.02 12.31 -19.84
C ASN A 161 9.32 10.95 -19.72
N GLY A 162 8.99 10.51 -18.50
CA GLY A 162 8.38 9.21 -18.28
C GLY A 162 6.95 9.15 -18.82
N ARG A 163 6.51 7.97 -19.24
CA ARG A 163 5.10 7.71 -19.54
C ARG A 163 4.51 6.79 -18.48
N PRO A 164 3.28 7.04 -18.00
CA PRO A 164 2.62 6.14 -17.04
C PRO A 164 2.48 4.72 -17.59
N MET A 165 2.39 4.55 -18.92
CA MET A 165 2.37 3.24 -19.57
C MET A 165 3.66 2.45 -19.35
N ASP A 166 4.82 3.09 -19.30
CA ASP A 166 6.10 2.39 -19.09
C ASP A 166 6.13 1.75 -17.69
N LEU A 167 5.58 2.46 -16.69
CA LEU A 167 5.40 1.95 -15.34
C LEU A 167 4.39 0.79 -15.30
N LEU A 168 3.30 0.85 -16.06
CA LEU A 168 2.34 -0.26 -16.16
C LEU A 168 2.95 -1.52 -16.80
N ILE A 169 3.76 -1.35 -17.85
CA ILE A 169 4.48 -2.46 -18.51
C ILE A 169 5.44 -3.11 -17.52
N ALA A 170 6.24 -2.30 -16.81
CA ALA A 170 7.13 -2.81 -15.76
C ALA A 170 6.35 -3.48 -14.62
N ALA A 171 5.18 -2.94 -14.25
CA ALA A 171 4.32 -3.53 -13.24
C ALA A 171 3.78 -4.91 -13.66
N ALA A 172 3.37 -5.06 -14.92
CA ALA A 172 2.92 -6.34 -15.47
C ALA A 172 4.08 -7.36 -15.50
N ALA A 173 5.27 -6.96 -15.96
CA ALA A 173 6.44 -7.84 -15.99
C ALA A 173 6.84 -8.32 -14.58
N THR A 174 6.90 -7.41 -13.60
CA THR A 174 7.23 -7.74 -12.21
C THR A 174 6.14 -8.60 -11.54
N LEU A 175 4.87 -8.39 -11.89
CA LEU A 175 3.77 -9.25 -11.43
C LEU A 175 3.91 -10.67 -11.99
N LEU A 176 4.17 -10.82 -13.29
CA LEU A 176 4.37 -12.13 -13.93
C LEU A 176 5.59 -12.86 -13.36
N LEU A 177 6.71 -12.16 -13.17
CA LEU A 177 7.90 -12.74 -12.54
C LEU A 177 7.63 -13.12 -11.08
N GLY A 178 7.01 -12.24 -10.29
CA GLY A 178 6.69 -12.49 -8.88
C GLY A 178 5.74 -13.68 -8.69
N THR A 179 4.77 -13.84 -9.59
CA THR A 179 3.84 -14.98 -9.61
C THR A 179 4.49 -16.27 -10.10
N ALA A 180 5.39 -16.22 -11.07
CA ALA A 180 6.15 -17.39 -11.53
C ALA A 180 7.08 -17.94 -10.43
N VAL A 181 7.74 -17.03 -9.70
CA VAL A 181 8.63 -17.37 -8.58
C VAL A 181 7.83 -17.90 -7.37
N ALA A 182 6.55 -17.54 -7.24
CA ALA A 182 5.69 -18.07 -6.18
C ALA A 182 5.51 -19.61 -6.27
N PRO A 183 5.21 -20.30 -5.15
CA PRO A 183 4.96 -21.75 -5.13
C PRO A 183 3.77 -22.10 -6.03
N GLY A 184 3.85 -23.21 -6.78
CA GLY A 184 2.87 -23.62 -7.79
C GLY A 184 1.42 -23.60 -7.30
N GLY A 185 1.16 -24.07 -6.08
CA GLY A 185 -0.19 -24.10 -5.48
C GLY A 185 -0.71 -22.76 -4.95
N GLN A 186 0.12 -21.71 -4.93
CA GLN A 186 -0.21 -20.41 -4.33
C GLN A 186 -0.05 -19.24 -5.31
N ARG A 187 0.38 -19.48 -6.55
CA ARG A 187 0.70 -18.43 -7.53
C ARG A 187 -0.47 -17.48 -7.78
N ALA A 188 -1.64 -18.03 -8.09
CA ALA A 188 -2.84 -17.25 -8.37
C ALA A 188 -3.36 -16.51 -7.12
N TRP A 189 -3.22 -17.11 -5.93
CA TRP A 189 -3.55 -16.43 -4.68
C TRP A 189 -2.61 -15.25 -4.42
N CYS A 190 -1.29 -15.44 -4.52
CA CYS A 190 -0.29 -14.38 -4.35
C CYS A 190 -0.46 -13.26 -5.39
N CYS A 191 -0.76 -13.61 -6.64
CA CYS A 191 -1.13 -12.66 -7.70
C CYS A 191 -2.32 -11.82 -7.29
N GLY A 192 -3.43 -12.48 -6.94
CA GLY A 192 -4.67 -11.82 -6.54
C GLY A 192 -4.47 -10.91 -5.33
N MET A 193 -3.68 -11.32 -4.34
CA MET A 193 -3.35 -10.49 -3.18
C MET A 193 -2.55 -9.23 -3.54
N SER A 194 -1.60 -9.32 -4.48
CA SER A 194 -0.85 -8.16 -4.99
C SER A 194 -1.78 -7.19 -5.73
N LEU A 195 -2.59 -7.69 -6.67
CA LEU A 195 -3.57 -6.89 -7.41
C LEU A 195 -4.64 -6.27 -6.49
N MET A 196 -5.10 -6.99 -5.48
CA MET A 196 -6.03 -6.47 -4.48
C MET A 196 -5.39 -5.31 -3.71
N THR A 197 -4.13 -5.47 -3.32
CA THR A 197 -3.38 -4.45 -2.58
C THR A 197 -3.21 -3.17 -3.41
N SER A 198 -2.85 -3.31 -4.70
CA SER A 198 -2.74 -2.17 -5.60
C SER A 198 -4.11 -1.52 -5.85
N ALA A 199 -5.16 -2.29 -6.09
CA ALA A 199 -6.51 -1.78 -6.35
C ALA A 199 -7.05 -0.96 -5.18
N VAL A 200 -6.94 -1.48 -3.95
CA VAL A 200 -7.38 -0.76 -2.74
C VAL A 200 -6.56 0.52 -2.54
N ALA A 201 -5.26 0.48 -2.80
CA ALA A 201 -4.41 1.67 -2.72
C ALA A 201 -4.82 2.73 -3.75
N MET A 202 -5.04 2.33 -5.01
CA MET A 202 -5.51 3.23 -6.09
C MET A 202 -6.87 3.86 -5.75
N LEU A 203 -7.83 3.08 -5.26
CA LEU A 203 -9.14 3.59 -4.85
C LEU A 203 -9.04 4.55 -3.66
N THR A 204 -8.18 4.25 -2.68
CA THR A 204 -7.93 5.12 -1.52
C THR A 204 -7.33 6.46 -1.95
N MET A 205 -6.39 6.44 -2.89
CA MET A 205 -5.78 7.64 -3.48
C MET A 205 -6.79 8.45 -4.29
N LEU A 206 -7.62 7.79 -5.11
CA LEU A 206 -8.70 8.48 -5.81
C LEU A 206 -9.63 9.18 -4.83
N LEU A 207 -9.99 8.52 -3.73
CA LEU A 207 -10.82 9.13 -2.70
C LEU A 207 -10.15 10.36 -2.07
N SER A 208 -8.84 10.31 -1.80
CA SER A 208 -8.13 11.48 -1.25
C SER A 208 -8.11 12.67 -2.21
N TYR A 209 -8.11 12.43 -3.52
CA TYR A 209 -8.19 13.50 -4.53
C TYR A 209 -9.58 14.10 -4.71
N VAL A 210 -10.65 13.51 -4.16
CA VAL A 210 -12.02 14.06 -4.27
C VAL A 210 -12.10 15.49 -3.73
N SER A 211 -11.40 15.78 -2.64
CA SER A 211 -11.39 17.12 -2.02
C SER A 211 -10.83 18.20 -2.94
N VAL A 212 -9.85 17.88 -3.79
CA VAL A 212 -9.13 18.84 -4.65
C VAL A 212 -9.66 18.81 -6.10
N ALA A 213 -10.30 17.72 -6.54
CA ALA A 213 -10.80 17.60 -7.92
C ALA A 213 -12.24 18.08 -8.12
N THR A 214 -12.99 18.26 -7.03
CA THR A 214 -14.41 18.67 -7.04
C THR A 214 -14.56 20.11 -6.53
N PRO A 215 -15.78 20.71 -6.56
CA PRO A 215 -16.04 22.01 -5.95
C PRO A 215 -15.78 22.07 -4.44
N LEU A 216 -15.53 20.94 -3.78
CA LEU A 216 -15.15 20.87 -2.36
C LEU A 216 -13.84 21.61 -2.05
N VAL A 217 -12.99 21.85 -3.05
CA VAL A 217 -11.73 22.59 -2.91
C VAL A 217 -11.92 23.97 -2.29
N ARG A 218 -13.11 24.58 -2.46
CA ARG A 218 -13.47 25.88 -1.85
C ARG A 218 -13.43 25.90 -0.32
N TYR A 219 -13.44 24.73 0.31
CA TYR A 219 -13.37 24.56 1.76
C TYR A 219 -11.98 24.11 2.24
N LEU A 220 -11.01 23.96 1.33
CA LEU A 220 -9.61 23.74 1.68
C LEU A 220 -8.88 25.08 1.84
N PRO A 221 -7.68 25.09 2.45
CA PRO A 221 -6.82 26.28 2.47
C PRO A 221 -6.63 26.88 1.06
N HIS A 222 -6.49 28.21 0.98
CA HIS A 222 -6.56 28.96 -0.28
C HIS A 222 -5.46 28.59 -1.30
N GLU A 223 -4.41 27.94 -0.84
CA GLU A 223 -3.30 27.44 -1.63
C GLU A 223 -3.67 26.20 -2.46
N TYR A 224 -4.75 25.49 -2.07
CA TYR A 224 -5.25 24.35 -2.84
C TYR A 224 -6.01 24.83 -4.07
N ARG A 225 -5.57 24.38 -5.24
CA ARG A 225 -6.22 24.66 -6.52
C ARG A 225 -6.92 23.44 -7.04
N ARG A 226 -8.06 23.66 -7.72
CA ARG A 226 -8.78 22.57 -8.36
C ARG A 226 -7.91 21.88 -9.39
N ILE A 227 -7.85 20.56 -9.35
CA ILE A 227 -7.15 19.73 -10.33
C ILE A 227 -8.14 18.99 -11.23
N VAL A 228 -7.76 18.80 -12.49
CA VAL A 228 -8.54 17.99 -13.44
C VAL A 228 -7.94 16.58 -13.46
N ILE A 229 -8.74 15.59 -13.09
CA ILE A 229 -8.36 14.19 -13.10
C ILE A 229 -9.21 13.45 -14.13
N PRO A 230 -8.63 12.60 -15.00
CA PRO A 230 -9.38 11.73 -15.88
C PRO A 230 -9.99 10.57 -15.07
N TRP A 231 -11.07 10.84 -14.35
CA TRP A 231 -11.72 9.91 -13.42
C TRP A 231 -12.14 8.60 -14.08
N GLN A 232 -12.87 8.67 -15.19
CA GLN A 232 -13.47 7.50 -15.83
C GLN A 232 -12.45 6.39 -16.17
N PRO A 233 -11.36 6.65 -16.94
CA PRO A 233 -10.41 5.58 -17.28
C PRO A 233 -9.70 5.01 -16.04
N ILE A 234 -9.40 5.85 -15.05
CA ILE A 234 -8.68 5.44 -13.85
C ILE A 234 -9.58 4.60 -12.92
N THR A 235 -10.83 5.01 -12.73
CA THR A 235 -11.80 4.26 -11.94
C THR A 235 -12.11 2.91 -12.60
N ILE A 236 -12.30 2.87 -13.92
CA ILE A 236 -12.50 1.61 -14.66
C ILE A 236 -11.31 0.68 -14.45
N TYR A 237 -10.08 1.18 -14.60
CA TYR A 237 -8.88 0.39 -14.39
C TYR A 237 -8.79 -0.18 -12.97
N ALA A 238 -9.03 0.64 -11.95
CA ALA A 238 -8.98 0.22 -10.55
C ALA A 238 -10.07 -0.83 -10.23
N VAL A 239 -11.28 -0.65 -10.73
CA VAL A 239 -12.40 -1.59 -10.55
C VAL A 239 -12.13 -2.92 -11.28
N VAL A 240 -11.68 -2.88 -12.52
CA VAL A 240 -11.33 -4.11 -13.27
C VAL A 240 -10.22 -4.87 -12.56
N THR A 241 -9.18 -4.18 -12.10
CA THR A 241 -8.08 -4.78 -11.33
C THR A 241 -8.60 -5.42 -10.04
N PHE A 242 -9.50 -4.74 -9.33
CA PHE A 242 -10.15 -5.26 -8.12
C PHE A 242 -10.99 -6.52 -8.41
N CYS A 243 -11.78 -6.52 -9.48
CA CYS A 243 -12.57 -7.67 -9.90
C CYS A 243 -11.68 -8.88 -10.25
N ILE A 244 -10.62 -8.67 -11.03
CA ILE A 244 -9.64 -9.72 -11.36
C ILE A 244 -9.00 -10.28 -10.09
N ALA A 245 -8.58 -9.40 -9.18
CA ALA A 245 -8.00 -9.79 -7.90
C ALA A 245 -8.96 -10.64 -7.07
N LEU A 246 -10.23 -10.23 -6.98
CA LEU A 246 -11.27 -10.97 -6.29
C LEU A 246 -11.49 -12.36 -6.90
N VAL A 247 -11.58 -12.45 -8.23
CA VAL A 247 -11.74 -13.74 -8.92
C VAL A 247 -10.57 -14.65 -8.61
N LEU A 248 -9.33 -14.17 -8.70
CA LEU A 248 -8.13 -14.94 -8.41
C LEU A 248 -8.10 -15.43 -6.95
N ILE A 249 -8.45 -14.56 -6.00
CA ILE A 249 -8.49 -14.91 -4.57
C ILE A 249 -9.62 -15.90 -4.26
N ARG A 250 -10.79 -15.74 -4.86
CA ARG A 250 -11.96 -16.60 -4.60
C ARG A 250 -11.87 -17.96 -5.28
N ALA A 251 -11.26 -18.01 -6.46
CA ALA A 251 -11.03 -19.25 -7.19
C ALA A 251 -9.90 -20.11 -6.58
N THR A 252 -9.09 -19.54 -5.68
CA THR A 252 -7.99 -20.24 -5.02
C THR A 252 -8.23 -20.41 -3.52
N LYS A 253 -7.88 -21.58 -2.97
CA LYS A 253 -7.96 -21.78 -1.52
C LYS A 253 -6.85 -20.98 -0.84
N PRO A 254 -7.11 -20.31 0.29
CA PRO A 254 -6.05 -19.69 1.07
C PRO A 254 -5.05 -20.78 1.49
N PRO A 255 -3.74 -20.50 1.42
CA PRO A 255 -2.72 -21.48 1.76
C PRO A 255 -2.86 -21.94 3.21
N LYS A 256 -2.91 -23.26 3.43
CA LYS A 256 -3.02 -23.85 4.77
C LYS A 256 -1.73 -23.63 5.54
N LEU A 257 -1.79 -23.56 6.88
CA LEU A 257 -0.60 -23.39 7.74
C LEU A 257 0.49 -24.44 7.46
N SER A 258 0.10 -25.68 7.16
CA SER A 258 0.98 -26.77 6.72
C SER A 258 1.78 -26.43 5.46
N ASP A 259 1.19 -25.68 4.52
CA ASP A 259 1.84 -25.29 3.27
C ASP A 259 2.92 -24.23 3.51
N TRP A 260 2.83 -23.49 4.62
CA TRP A 260 3.86 -22.54 5.06
C TRP A 260 5.02 -23.23 5.80
N GLU A 261 4.78 -24.39 6.42
CA GLU A 261 5.80 -25.22 7.07
C GLU A 261 6.56 -26.06 6.04
N GLN A 262 5.86 -26.67 5.07
CA GLN A 262 6.46 -27.36 3.93
C GLN A 262 7.34 -26.44 3.06
N TRP A 263 7.09 -25.12 3.15
CA TRP A 263 7.90 -24.07 2.54
C TRP A 263 9.21 -23.77 3.30
N SER A 264 9.27 -24.05 4.59
CA SER A 264 10.47 -23.86 5.41
C SER A 264 11.47 -25.01 5.29
N ASN A 265 11.03 -26.17 4.78
CA ASN A 265 11.85 -27.36 4.61
C ASN A 265 11.40 -28.15 3.36
N PRO A 266 11.83 -27.76 2.14
CA PRO A 266 11.44 -28.43 0.90
C PRO A 266 11.83 -29.92 0.89
N ASP A 267 12.89 -30.30 1.63
CA ASP A 267 13.42 -31.66 1.71
C ASP A 267 12.55 -32.60 2.57
N ALA A 268 11.71 -32.09 3.46
CA ALA A 268 10.80 -32.91 4.27
C ALA A 268 9.71 -33.63 3.44
N SER A 269 9.44 -33.13 2.22
CA SER A 269 8.52 -33.78 1.29
C SER A 269 9.14 -34.97 0.54
N ALA A 270 10.47 -35.05 0.46
CA ALA A 270 11.18 -36.15 -0.16
C ALA A 270 11.27 -37.37 0.77
N ASP A 271 11.51 -37.15 2.07
CA ASP A 271 11.67 -38.23 3.06
C ASP A 271 10.35 -38.96 3.38
N SER A 272 9.21 -38.26 3.35
CA SER A 272 7.90 -38.89 3.57
C SER A 272 7.46 -39.79 2.40
N GLY A 273 7.99 -39.56 1.20
CA GLY A 273 7.79 -40.43 0.03
C GLY A 273 8.74 -41.63 0.00
N ALA A 274 9.97 -41.46 0.50
CA ALA A 274 10.97 -42.52 0.58
C ALA A 274 10.68 -43.51 1.73
N ALA A 275 10.34 -43.01 2.92
CA ALA A 275 10.03 -43.86 4.09
C ALA A 275 8.76 -44.72 3.90
N ARG A 276 7.84 -44.30 3.02
CA ARG A 276 6.63 -45.08 2.68
C ARG A 276 6.89 -46.21 1.69
N ARG A 277 8.04 -46.22 0.99
CA ARG A 277 8.42 -47.30 0.05
C ARG A 277 9.24 -48.41 0.70
N GLU A 278 9.79 -48.20 1.90
CA GLU A 278 10.62 -49.21 2.58
C GLU A 278 9.86 -50.08 3.60
N THR A 279 8.55 -49.86 3.81
CA THR A 279 7.74 -50.64 4.76
C THR A 279 6.83 -51.69 4.10
N THR A 280 7.03 -51.97 2.81
CA THR A 280 6.42 -53.11 2.12
C THR A 280 7.50 -53.89 1.37
N ALA A 281 8.26 -54.69 2.10
CA ALA A 281 9.04 -55.82 1.60
C ALA A 281 9.05 -56.91 2.69
#